data_AF-A0A928UUG0-F1
#
_entry.id   AF-A0A928UUG0-F1
#
_cell.length_a   1.000
_cell.length_b   1.000
_cell.length_c   1.000
_cell.angle_alpha   90.00
_cell.angle_beta   90.00
_cell.angle_gamma   90.00
#
_symmetry.space_group_name_H-M   'P 1'
#
loop_
_entity.id
_entity.type
_entity.pdbx_description
1 polymer ?
#
loop_
_entity_poly.entity_id
_entity_poly.type
_entity_poly.pdbx_seq_one_letter_code
_entity_poly.pdbx_strand_id
1 'polypeptide(L)'
;MNSNMNLQSILNIVYLNKDGDNLLSDATIKRYDRNRIKLFYILHGEKTLVNNVWSKIPNGFLVVEDNPCRLEVLFNIGAKEDLVEIKDGVETGVSNTIIEINDTIIDKVKLEWEKSSTYLLITKAWYNGFLVYDVKNNINGLKGMDGFVVQR
;
A
#
# COMPACT_ATOMS: atom_id res chain seq x y z
N MET A 1 -3.31 16.12 25.37
CA MET A 1 -2.34 16.02 24.25
C MET A 1 -3.12 15.58 23.03
N ASN A 2 -3.46 16.51 22.14
CA ASN A 2 -4.10 16.21 20.86
C ASN A 2 -3.02 16.22 19.79
N SER A 3 -2.39 15.10 19.49
CA SER A 3 -1.60 14.97 18.27
C SER A 3 -2.52 14.47 17.17
N ASN A 4 -3.12 15.41 16.43
CA ASN A 4 -3.75 15.12 15.14
C ASN A 4 -2.63 14.79 14.15
N MET A 5 -2.09 13.58 14.23
CA MET A 5 -1.14 13.08 13.24
C MET A 5 -1.90 12.84 11.95
N ASN A 6 -1.60 13.61 10.90
CA ASN A 6 -2.11 13.31 9.58
C ASN A 6 -1.38 12.06 9.07
N LEU A 7 -2.13 10.97 8.94
CA LEU A 7 -1.67 9.67 8.47
C LEU A 7 -2.11 9.47 7.03
N GLN A 8 -1.16 9.50 6.11
CA GLN A 8 -1.36 9.05 4.74
C GLN A 8 -0.47 7.83 4.49
N SER A 9 -0.88 6.68 5.02
CA SER A 9 -0.12 5.42 5.03
C SER A 9 -0.85 4.25 4.36
N ILE A 10 -1.91 4.52 3.59
CA ILE A 10 -2.76 3.51 2.97
C ILE A 10 -2.76 3.70 1.45
N LEU A 11 -2.56 2.61 0.70
CA LEU A 11 -2.72 2.56 -0.75
C LEU A 11 -3.87 1.63 -1.11
N ASN A 12 -4.86 2.18 -1.80
CA ASN A 12 -5.97 1.40 -2.34
C ASN A 12 -5.64 0.89 -3.75
N ILE A 13 -5.84 -0.41 -3.96
CA ILE A 13 -5.64 -1.07 -5.26
C ILE A 13 -6.93 -1.74 -5.68
N VAL A 14 -7.44 -1.42 -6.87
CA VAL A 14 -8.60 -2.08 -7.46
C VAL A 14 -8.12 -2.93 -8.64
N TYR A 15 -8.37 -4.24 -8.59
CA TYR A 15 -8.05 -5.15 -9.69
C TYR A 15 -9.28 -5.34 -10.57
N LEU A 16 -9.18 -5.02 -11.85
CA LEU A 16 -10.23 -5.23 -12.84
C LEU A 16 -9.78 -6.23 -13.91
N ASN A 17 -10.71 -7.03 -14.42
CA ASN A 17 -10.45 -7.82 -15.62
C ASN A 17 -10.51 -6.93 -16.90
N LYS A 18 -10.22 -7.51 -18.06
CA LYS A 18 -10.36 -6.85 -19.37
C LYS A 18 -11.75 -6.24 -19.66
N ASP A 19 -12.81 -6.77 -19.05
CA ASP A 19 -14.20 -6.35 -19.24
C ASP A 19 -14.61 -5.26 -18.22
N GLY A 20 -13.72 -4.92 -17.28
CA GLY A 20 -13.95 -3.91 -16.24
C GLY A 20 -14.52 -4.47 -14.93
N ASP A 21 -14.70 -5.78 -14.81
CA ASP A 21 -15.24 -6.40 -13.60
C ASP A 21 -14.18 -6.48 -12.50
N ASN A 22 -14.60 -6.21 -11.27
CA ASN A 22 -13.73 -6.21 -10.10
C ASN A 22 -13.32 -7.63 -9.70
N LEU A 23 -12.03 -7.96 -9.82
CA LEU A 23 -11.46 -9.28 -9.53
C LEU A 23 -11.35 -9.58 -8.03
N LEU A 24 -11.59 -8.62 -7.14
CA LEU A 24 -11.72 -8.86 -5.70
C LEU A 24 -13.18 -9.07 -5.28
N SER A 25 -14.17 -8.73 -6.11
CA SER A 25 -15.60 -8.88 -5.79
C SER A 25 -16.06 -10.33 -5.85
N ASP A 26 -16.90 -10.75 -4.89
CA ASP A 26 -17.50 -12.10 -4.89
C ASP A 26 -18.48 -12.34 -6.05
N ALA A 27 -19.01 -11.25 -6.63
CA ALA A 27 -19.90 -11.31 -7.78
C ALA A 27 -19.17 -11.62 -9.09
N THR A 28 -17.85 -11.48 -9.15
CA THR A 28 -17.07 -11.64 -10.39
C THR A 28 -16.68 -13.09 -10.63
N ILE A 29 -16.96 -13.59 -11.84
CA ILE A 29 -16.52 -14.91 -12.29
C ILE A 29 -14.99 -14.91 -12.45
N LYS A 30 -14.32 -15.96 -11.97
CA LYS A 30 -12.84 -16.07 -11.93
C LYS A 30 -12.16 -14.97 -11.10
N ARG A 31 -12.84 -14.44 -10.07
CA ARG A 31 -12.23 -13.57 -9.05
C ARG A 31 -11.00 -14.21 -8.41
N TYR A 32 -10.15 -13.37 -7.83
CA TYR A 32 -9.07 -13.81 -6.97
C TYR A 32 -9.63 -14.34 -5.65
N ASP A 33 -9.06 -15.44 -5.18
CA ASP A 33 -9.34 -15.96 -3.85
C ASP A 33 -8.61 -15.10 -2.81
N ARG A 34 -9.38 -14.30 -2.08
CA ARG A 34 -8.86 -13.36 -1.08
C ARG A 34 -8.03 -14.04 0.01
N ASN A 35 -8.32 -15.30 0.33
CA ASN A 35 -7.55 -16.06 1.34
C ASN A 35 -6.16 -16.47 0.84
N ARG A 36 -5.92 -16.38 -0.47
CA ARG A 36 -4.62 -16.68 -1.09
C ARG A 36 -3.76 -15.44 -1.24
N ILE A 37 -4.32 -14.24 -1.07
CA ILE A 37 -3.58 -12.99 -1.13
C ILE A 37 -2.68 -12.90 0.10
N LYS A 38 -1.39 -12.71 -0.12
CA LYS A 38 -0.37 -12.56 0.92
C LYS A 38 0.40 -11.28 0.69
N LEU A 39 0.70 -10.58 1.78
CA LEU A 39 1.52 -9.39 1.74
C LEU A 39 2.83 -9.62 2.50
N PHE A 40 3.92 -9.11 1.94
CA PHE A 40 5.22 -9.23 2.54
C PHE A 40 5.93 -7.90 2.53
N TYR A 41 6.55 -7.55 3.65
CA TYR A 41 7.50 -6.45 3.70
C TYR A 41 8.89 -6.98 3.41
N ILE A 42 9.71 -6.14 2.78
CA ILE A 42 11.14 -6.42 2.62
C ILE A 42 11.88 -5.74 3.75
N LEU A 43 12.25 -6.51 4.78
CA LEU A 43 12.99 -6.03 5.95
C LEU A 43 14.38 -6.67 5.91
N HIS A 44 15.44 -5.86 6.00
CA HIS A 44 16.84 -6.33 5.87
C HIS A 44 17.13 -7.14 4.59
N GLY A 45 16.41 -6.87 3.50
CA GLY A 45 16.52 -7.62 2.25
C GLY A 45 15.80 -8.98 2.27
N GLU A 46 15.16 -9.33 3.38
CA GLU A 46 14.39 -10.57 3.54
C GLU A 46 12.88 -10.33 3.42
N LYS A 47 12.21 -11.28 2.77
CA LYS A 47 10.75 -11.26 2.57
C LYS A 47 10.06 -11.73 3.86
N THR A 48 9.49 -10.79 4.61
CA THR A 48 8.77 -11.05 5.86
C THR A 48 7.27 -11.07 5.62
N LEU A 49 6.61 -12.22 5.86
CA LEU A 49 5.16 -12.35 5.70
C LEU A 49 4.43 -11.53 6.76
N VAL A 50 3.47 -10.73 6.32
CA VAL A 50 2.60 -9.96 7.19
C VAL A 50 1.49 -10.89 7.70
N ASN A 51 1.80 -11.62 8.78
CA ASN A 51 0.91 -12.60 9.41
C ASN A 51 0.65 -12.20 10.87
N ASN A 52 -0.31 -11.31 11.14
CA ASN A 52 -1.01 -11.36 12.44
C ASN A 52 -2.32 -10.56 12.43
N VAL A 53 -3.45 -11.26 12.42
CA VAL A 53 -4.81 -10.68 12.54
C VAL A 53 -5.11 -10.25 13.99
N TRP A 54 -4.23 -10.56 14.97
CA TRP A 54 -4.51 -10.41 16.41
C TRP A 54 -3.53 -9.53 17.20
N SER A 55 -2.47 -8.96 16.61
CA SER A 55 -1.66 -7.95 17.32
C SER A 55 -2.28 -6.57 17.09
N LYS A 56 -2.69 -5.90 18.18
CA LYS A 56 -3.34 -4.58 18.17
C LYS A 56 -2.55 -3.58 17.29
N ILE A 57 -3.25 -2.96 16.33
CA ILE A 57 -2.81 -1.94 15.33
C ILE A 57 -2.29 -2.60 14.03
N PRO A 58 -2.83 -2.23 12.84
CA PRO A 58 -3.21 -3.21 11.81
C PRO A 58 -2.02 -3.60 10.93
N ASN A 59 -1.78 -4.91 10.84
CA ASN A 59 -0.74 -5.49 10.00
C ASN A 59 -1.17 -5.51 8.53
N GLY A 60 -0.92 -4.39 7.85
CA GLY A 60 -0.40 -4.33 6.49
C GLY A 60 -1.34 -4.45 5.30
N PHE A 61 -2.47 -5.14 5.40
CA PHE A 61 -3.53 -4.98 4.40
C PHE A 61 -4.92 -5.42 4.87
N LEU A 62 -5.93 -4.87 4.20
CA LEU A 62 -7.33 -5.22 4.35
C LEU A 62 -7.97 -5.28 2.96
N VAL A 63 -8.77 -6.32 2.68
CA VAL A 63 -9.69 -6.25 1.54
C VAL A 63 -10.96 -5.56 2.03
N VAL A 64 -11.29 -4.42 1.43
CA VAL A 64 -12.49 -3.67 1.78
C VAL A 64 -13.59 -3.98 0.78
N GLU A 65 -14.70 -4.48 1.31
CA GLU A 65 -15.91 -4.84 0.56
C GLU A 65 -16.83 -3.63 0.30
N ASP A 66 -16.27 -2.50 -0.10
CA ASP A 66 -17.07 -1.36 -0.57
C ASP A 66 -17.31 -1.47 -2.09
N ASN A 67 -18.08 -0.55 -2.67
CA ASN A 67 -18.18 -0.39 -4.13
C ASN A 67 -17.28 0.78 -4.58
N PRO A 68 -16.12 0.52 -5.23
CA PRO A 68 -15.58 -0.77 -5.66
C PRO A 68 -14.79 -1.51 -4.57
N CYS A 69 -14.76 -2.85 -4.66
CA CYS A 69 -13.98 -3.69 -3.75
C CYS A 69 -12.49 -3.42 -3.98
N ARG A 70 -11.73 -3.20 -2.92
CA ARG A 70 -10.34 -2.75 -3.02
C ARG A 70 -9.44 -3.45 -2.03
N LEU A 71 -8.18 -3.58 -2.40
CA LEU A 71 -7.11 -3.98 -1.49
C LEU A 71 -6.51 -2.71 -0.88
N GLU A 72 -6.73 -2.50 0.41
CA GLU A 72 -6.03 -1.50 1.22
C GLU A 72 -4.71 -2.07 1.67
N VAL A 73 -3.60 -1.49 1.21
CA VAL A 73 -2.26 -1.82 1.70
C VAL A 73 -1.85 -0.76 2.70
N LEU A 74 -1.68 -1.18 3.95
CA LEU A 74 -1.05 -0.38 5.00
C LEU A 74 0.45 -0.62 4.95
N PHE A 75 1.25 0.43 5.01
CA PHE A 75 2.69 0.28 4.95
C PHE A 75 3.31 0.35 6.34
N ASN A 76 4.32 -0.50 6.57
CA ASN A 76 5.17 -0.40 7.75
C ASN A 76 6.16 0.76 7.58
N ILE A 77 5.65 1.98 7.73
CA ILE A 77 6.44 3.20 7.59
C ILE A 77 7.14 3.50 8.91
N GLY A 78 8.44 3.77 8.85
CA GLY A 78 9.26 4.09 10.02
C GLY A 78 9.98 2.89 10.64
N ALA A 79 10.02 1.74 9.97
CA ALA A 79 11.05 0.74 10.23
C ALA A 79 12.43 1.38 10.03
N LYS A 80 13.39 1.11 10.92
CA LYS A 80 14.72 1.75 10.88
C LYS A 80 15.46 1.43 9.57
N GLU A 81 15.12 0.30 8.97
CA GLU A 81 15.69 -0.24 7.74
C GLU A 81 15.23 0.54 6.50
N ASP A 82 14.05 1.13 6.56
CA ASP A 82 13.48 1.92 5.47
C ASP A 82 13.96 3.38 5.53
N LEU A 83 14.57 3.80 6.64
CA LEU A 83 15.05 5.16 6.85
C LEU A 83 16.27 5.45 5.97
N VAL A 84 16.16 6.50 5.16
CA VAL A 84 17.22 7.00 4.28
C VAL A 84 17.94 8.19 4.91
N GLU A 85 17.21 9.16 5.46
CA GLU A 85 17.78 10.39 6.00
C GLU A 85 16.97 10.90 7.21
N ILE A 86 17.65 11.56 8.14
CA ILE A 86 17.01 12.43 9.14
C ILE A 86 17.60 13.83 8.99
N LYS A 87 16.75 14.81 8.71
CA LYS A 87 17.15 16.21 8.58
C LYS A 87 16.12 17.12 9.23
N ASP A 88 16.59 18.00 10.11
CA ASP A 88 15.75 19.00 10.81
C ASP A 88 14.50 18.39 11.50
N GLY A 89 14.63 17.16 12.03
CA GLY A 89 13.54 16.43 12.69
C GLY A 89 12.53 15.76 11.74
N VAL A 90 12.84 15.69 10.45
CA VAL A 90 12.09 14.95 9.44
C VAL A 90 12.87 13.71 9.02
N GLU A 91 12.26 12.55 9.22
CA GLU A 91 12.70 11.25 8.72
C GLU A 91 12.20 11.08 7.28
N THR A 92 13.07 10.66 6.36
CA THR A 92 12.66 10.24 5.02
C THR A 92 13.06 8.80 4.79
N GLY A 93 12.27 8.07 4.02
CA GLY A 93 12.54 6.66 3.79
C GLY A 93 11.87 6.06 2.58
N VAL A 94 12.24 4.81 2.32
CA VAL A 94 11.74 3.99 1.22
C VAL A 94 11.26 2.66 1.78
N SER A 95 9.97 2.37 1.56
CA SER A 95 9.38 1.08 1.96
C SER A 95 9.07 0.24 0.73
N ASN A 96 9.32 -1.07 0.82
CA ASN A 96 9.04 -2.02 -0.25
C ASN A 96 8.11 -3.13 0.23
N THR A 97 7.07 -3.37 -0.55
CA THR A 97 6.03 -4.36 -0.28
C THR A 97 5.85 -5.28 -1.48
N ILE A 98 5.73 -6.58 -1.23
CA ILE A 98 5.34 -7.59 -2.21
C ILE A 98 3.92 -8.05 -1.90
N ILE A 99 3.08 -8.11 -2.93
CA ILE A 99 1.72 -8.64 -2.85
C ILE A 99 1.67 -9.89 -3.73
N GLU A 100 1.53 -11.06 -3.14
CA GLU A 100 1.27 -12.29 -3.87
C GLU A 100 -0.24 -12.49 -3.93
N ILE A 101 -0.85 -12.26 -5.09
CA ILE A 101 -2.30 -12.44 -5.27
C ILE A 101 -2.63 -13.94 -5.30
N ASN A 102 -1.77 -14.71 -5.95
CA ASN A 102 -1.80 -16.17 -6.01
C ASN A 102 -0.37 -16.67 -6.34
N ASP A 103 -0.24 -17.96 -6.67
CA ASP A 103 1.06 -18.59 -6.90
C ASP A 103 1.78 -18.10 -8.17
N THR A 104 1.09 -17.39 -9.06
CA THR A 104 1.63 -16.93 -10.36
C THR A 104 1.63 -15.42 -10.53
N ILE A 105 0.87 -14.68 -9.71
CA ILE A 105 0.73 -13.23 -9.81
C ILE A 105 1.35 -12.59 -8.57
N ILE A 106 2.45 -11.88 -8.79
CA ILE A 106 3.20 -11.16 -7.78
C ILE A 106 3.31 -9.71 -8.20
N ASP A 107 2.88 -8.81 -7.32
CA ASP A 107 3.03 -7.39 -7.46
C ASP A 107 4.04 -6.82 -6.48
N LYS A 108 4.63 -5.68 -6.87
CA LYS A 108 5.56 -4.92 -6.05
C LYS A 108 5.06 -3.51 -5.88
N VAL A 109 5.05 -3.03 -4.65
CA VAL A 109 4.83 -1.63 -4.32
C VAL A 109 6.11 -1.08 -3.70
N LYS A 110 6.59 0.04 -4.24
CA LYS A 110 7.64 0.85 -3.62
C LYS A 110 7.02 2.17 -3.21
N LEU A 111 7.33 2.64 -2.01
CA LEU A 111 6.96 3.97 -1.53
C LEU A 111 8.18 4.79 -1.20
N GLU A 112 8.04 6.11 -1.36
CA GLU A 112 8.86 7.10 -0.69
C GLU A 112 7.98 7.86 0.31
N TRP A 113 8.50 8.11 1.50
CA TRP A 113 7.75 8.73 2.58
C TRP A 113 8.58 9.75 3.37
N GLU A 114 7.87 10.67 4.02
CA GLU A 114 8.38 11.64 4.97
C GLU A 114 7.59 11.52 6.27
N LYS A 115 8.29 11.59 7.40
CA LYS A 115 7.70 11.49 8.73
C LYS A 115 8.32 12.53 9.64
N SER A 116 7.49 13.24 10.39
CA SER A 116 7.91 14.14 11.46
C SER A 116 7.17 13.80 12.75
N SER A 117 7.38 14.58 13.80
CA SER A 117 6.58 14.50 15.03
C SER A 117 5.09 14.81 14.84
N THR A 118 4.70 15.36 13.69
CA THR A 118 3.33 15.86 13.44
C THR A 118 2.62 15.22 12.26
N TYR A 119 3.33 14.51 11.39
CA TYR A 119 2.74 13.90 10.20
C TYR A 119 3.52 12.67 9.73
N LEU A 120 2.84 11.85 8.94
CA LEU A 120 3.42 10.81 8.12
C LEU A 120 2.77 10.90 6.74
N LEU A 121 3.61 11.14 5.73
CA LEU A 121 3.20 11.44 4.37
C LEU A 121 3.93 10.52 3.40
N ILE A 122 3.17 9.78 2.60
CA ILE A 122 3.73 9.16 1.39
C ILE A 122 3.93 10.28 0.37
N THR A 123 5.16 10.41 -0.14
CA THR A 123 5.49 11.41 -1.15
C THR A 123 5.35 10.85 -2.55
N LYS A 124 5.67 9.56 -2.74
CA LYS A 124 5.51 8.85 -4.02
C LYS A 124 5.16 7.38 -3.81
N ALA A 125 4.43 6.83 -4.77
CA ALA A 125 4.18 5.39 -4.85
C ALA A 125 4.44 4.87 -6.26
N TRP A 126 5.08 3.71 -6.33
CA TRP A 126 5.24 2.94 -7.56
C TRP A 126 4.58 1.58 -7.40
N TYR A 127 3.91 1.13 -8.46
CA TYR A 127 3.34 -0.20 -8.55
C TYR A 127 3.93 -0.90 -9.78
N ASN A 128 4.55 -2.05 -9.57
CA ASN A 128 5.27 -2.82 -10.59
C ASN A 128 6.26 -1.97 -11.42
N GLY A 129 6.92 -0.99 -10.77
CA GLY A 129 7.89 -0.09 -11.39
C GLY A 129 7.30 1.17 -12.01
N PHE A 130 5.98 1.28 -12.15
CA PHE A 130 5.30 2.46 -12.69
C PHE A 130 4.92 3.43 -11.59
N LEU A 131 5.22 4.71 -11.76
CA LEU A 131 4.81 5.76 -10.82
C LEU A 131 3.29 5.93 -10.87
N VAL A 132 2.60 5.66 -9.75
CA VAL A 132 1.13 5.76 -9.65
C VAL A 132 0.67 6.92 -8.78
N TYR A 133 1.57 7.48 -7.97
CA TYR A 133 1.29 8.63 -7.11
C TYR A 133 2.54 9.49 -6.90
N ASP A 134 2.38 10.80 -6.95
CA ASP A 134 3.39 11.80 -6.60
C ASP A 134 2.71 13.03 -5.99
N VAL A 135 2.99 13.30 -4.71
CA VAL A 135 2.40 14.40 -3.95
C VAL A 135 2.73 15.77 -4.54
N LYS A 136 3.87 15.92 -5.21
CA LYS A 136 4.32 17.21 -5.79
C LYS A 136 3.68 17.49 -7.14
N ASN A 137 3.46 16.43 -7.93
CA ASN A 137 2.98 16.55 -9.30
C ASN A 137 1.47 16.32 -9.43
N ASN A 138 0.78 15.99 -8.33
CA ASN A 138 -0.66 15.73 -8.26
C ASN A 138 -1.17 14.94 -9.47
N ILE A 139 -0.42 13.90 -9.82
CA ILE A 139 -0.74 13.00 -10.92
C ILE A 139 -2.03 12.29 -10.46
N ASN A 140 -3.17 12.67 -11.06
CA ASN A 140 -4.55 12.22 -10.82
C ASN A 140 -5.53 13.22 -10.20
N GLY A 141 -5.13 14.45 -9.83
CA GLY A 141 -6.09 15.50 -9.40
C GLY A 141 -6.92 15.17 -8.15
N LEU A 142 -6.54 14.15 -7.39
CA LEU A 142 -7.17 13.74 -6.14
C LEU A 142 -6.38 14.33 -4.97
N LYS A 143 -7.07 15.02 -4.06
CA LYS A 143 -6.50 15.53 -2.80
C LYS A 143 -6.27 14.34 -1.85
N GLY A 144 -5.25 13.52 -2.11
CA GLY A 144 -4.93 12.34 -1.31
C GLY A 144 -4.49 11.16 -2.16
N MET A 145 -3.79 10.21 -1.56
CA MET A 145 -3.48 8.91 -2.18
C MET A 145 -4.73 8.02 -2.07
N ASP A 146 -5.74 8.31 -2.88
CA ASP A 146 -7.06 7.64 -2.79
C ASP A 146 -7.05 6.23 -3.41
N GLY A 147 -6.07 5.92 -4.26
CA GLY A 147 -5.88 4.61 -4.88
C GLY A 147 -5.59 4.64 -6.38
N PHE A 148 -5.42 3.46 -6.97
CA PHE A 148 -5.32 3.29 -8.42
C PHE A 148 -5.95 1.96 -8.88
N VAL A 149 -6.20 1.88 -10.18
CA VAL A 149 -6.82 0.74 -10.84
C VAL A 149 -5.77 -0.05 -11.63
N VAL A 150 -5.85 -1.38 -11.56
CA VAL A 150 -5.00 -2.33 -12.27
C VAL A 150 -5.86 -3.18 -13.18
N GLN A 151 -5.62 -3.12 -14.48
CA GLN A 151 -6.31 -3.98 -15.45
C GLN A 151 -5.51 -5.28 -15.69
N ARG A 152 -6.21 -6.42 -15.71
CA ARG A 152 -5.63 -7.78 -15.83
C ARG A 152 -6.40 -8.67 -16.80
#